data_AF-A0A376TF86-F1
#
_entry.id   AF-A0A376TF86-F1
#
_cell.length_a   1.000
_cell.length_b   1.000
_cell.length_c   1.000
_cell.angle_alpha   90.00
_cell.angle_beta   90.00
_cell.angle_gamma   90.00
#
_symmetry.space_group_name_H-M   'P 1'
#
loop_
_entity.id
_entity.type
_entity.pdbx_description
1 polymer ?
#
loop_
_entity_poly.entity_id
_entity_poly.type
_entity_poly.pdbx_seq_one_letter_code
_entity_poly.pdbx_strand_id
1 'polypeptide(L)'
;MINAAMNQVLRRRYGKAIDDSKIPDVILIDGGKGQLAQAKNVFAELDVSWDKNHPLLLGVAKGADRKAGLETLFFEPEGEGFSLPPDSPALHVIQHIRDESHDHAIGGAP
;
A
#
# COMPACT_ATOMS: atom_id res chain seq x y z
N MET A 1 -12.05 -10.42 -7.75
CA MET A 1 -11.19 -11.32 -6.95
C MET A 1 -10.08 -10.58 -6.20
N ILE A 2 -9.28 -9.71 -6.84
CA ILE A 2 -8.13 -9.02 -6.20
C ILE A 2 -8.53 -8.21 -4.94
N ASN A 3 -9.67 -7.52 -4.95
CA ASN A 3 -10.15 -6.70 -3.83
C ASN A 3 -10.40 -7.49 -2.53
N ALA A 4 -10.86 -8.74 -2.63
CA ALA A 4 -11.15 -9.58 -1.45
C ALA A 4 -9.86 -10.05 -0.75
N ALA A 5 -8.83 -10.34 -1.54
CA ALA A 5 -7.55 -10.84 -1.02
C ALA A 5 -6.81 -9.76 -0.20
N MET A 6 -6.75 -8.52 -0.69
CA MET A 6 -6.14 -7.40 0.04
C MET A 6 -6.85 -7.18 1.39
N ASN A 7 -8.19 -7.11 1.39
CA ASN A 7 -8.96 -6.93 2.61
C ASN A 7 -8.67 -8.04 3.63
N GLN A 8 -8.61 -9.30 3.18
CA GLN A 8 -8.28 -10.43 4.04
C GLN A 8 -6.87 -10.33 4.62
N VAL A 9 -5.87 -9.97 3.81
CA VAL A 9 -4.47 -9.82 4.27
C VAL A 9 -4.36 -8.70 5.31
N LEU A 10 -4.96 -7.54 5.05
CA LEU A 10 -4.95 -6.41 5.98
C LEU A 10 -5.62 -6.79 7.31
N ARG A 11 -6.81 -7.39 7.28
CA ARG A 11 -7.49 -7.85 8.50
C ARG A 11 -6.71 -8.91 9.25
N ARG A 12 -6.09 -9.87 8.55
CA ARG A 12 -5.28 -10.92 9.18
C ARG A 12 -4.02 -10.36 9.85
N ARG A 13 -3.37 -9.38 9.22
CA ARG A 13 -2.13 -8.79 9.73
C ARG A 13 -2.39 -7.78 10.85
N TYR A 14 -3.37 -6.91 10.66
CA TYR A 14 -3.60 -5.72 11.47
C TYR A 14 -4.82 -5.84 12.41
N GLY A 15 -5.72 -6.79 12.20
CA GLY A 15 -6.89 -7.05 13.07
C GLY A 15 -6.57 -7.82 14.34
N LYS A 16 -5.35 -7.69 14.86
CA LYS A 16 -4.88 -8.30 16.11
C LYS A 16 -4.10 -7.26 16.92
N ALA A 17 -3.83 -7.57 18.18
CA ALA A 17 -2.93 -6.74 18.99
C ALA A 17 -1.53 -6.69 18.35
N ILE A 18 -0.96 -5.49 18.34
CA ILE A 18 0.38 -5.18 17.83
C ILE A 18 1.06 -4.34 18.90
N ASP A 19 2.33 -4.66 19.19
CA ASP A 19 3.15 -3.82 20.07
C ASP A 19 3.42 -2.47 19.39
N ASP A 20 3.37 -1.37 20.13
CA ASP A 20 3.56 -0.02 19.57
C ASP A 20 4.84 0.11 18.72
N SER A 21 5.94 -0.51 19.18
CA SER A 21 7.22 -0.56 18.45
C SER A 21 7.20 -1.29 17.09
N LYS A 22 6.12 -2.03 16.80
CA LYS A 22 5.94 -2.81 15.57
C LYS A 22 4.86 -2.23 14.66
N ILE A 23 4.23 -1.13 15.06
CA ILE A 23 3.31 -0.40 14.19
C ILE A 23 4.16 0.25 13.08
N PRO A 24 3.88 -0.03 11.80
CA PRO A 24 4.65 0.57 10.71
C PRO A 24 4.31 2.06 10.56
N ASP A 25 5.31 2.88 10.22
CA ASP A 25 5.09 4.29 9.90
C ASP A 25 4.42 4.47 8.53
N VAL A 26 4.68 3.56 7.59
CA VAL A 26 4.16 3.60 6.23
C VAL A 26 3.74 2.21 5.78
N ILE A 27 2.58 2.11 5.14
CA ILE A 27 2.11 0.92 4.45
C ILE A 27 1.89 1.28 2.99
N LEU A 28 2.67 0.65 2.11
CA LEU A 28 2.50 0.78 0.67
C LEU A 28 1.39 -0.17 0.21
N ILE A 29 0.39 0.39 -0.47
CA ILE A 29 -0.67 -0.36 -1.15
C ILE A 29 -0.31 -0.38 -2.62
N ASP A 30 -0.03 -1.58 -3.15
CA ASP A 30 0.27 -1.78 -4.57
C ASP A 30 -1.01 -1.66 -5.41
N GLY A 31 -1.33 -0.41 -5.69
CA GLY A 31 -2.37 -0.01 -6.62
C GLY A 31 -2.97 1.35 -6.33
N GLY A 32 -3.89 1.75 -7.20
CA GLY A 32 -4.40 3.12 -7.25
C GLY A 32 -5.43 3.45 -6.18
N LYS A 33 -6.05 4.63 -6.34
CA LYS A 33 -7.09 5.20 -5.47
C LYS A 33 -8.12 4.20 -4.95
N GLY A 34 -8.66 3.33 -5.81
CA GLY A 34 -9.69 2.36 -5.40
C GLY A 34 -9.20 1.34 -4.37
N GLN A 35 -7.95 0.88 -4.49
CA GLN A 35 -7.34 -0.02 -3.50
C GLN A 35 -6.97 0.73 -2.22
N LEU A 36 -6.47 1.96 -2.34
CA LEU A 36 -6.23 2.82 -1.18
C LEU A 36 -7.53 3.09 -0.39
N ALA A 37 -8.64 3.37 -1.07
CA ALA A 37 -9.96 3.56 -0.45
C ALA A 37 -10.37 2.34 0.37
N GLN A 38 -10.23 1.15 -0.21
CA GLN A 38 -10.56 -0.11 0.45
C GLN A 38 -9.66 -0.37 1.66
N ALA A 39 -8.34 -0.12 1.54
CA ALA A 39 -7.42 -0.25 2.66
C ALA A 39 -7.78 0.70 3.81
N LYS A 40 -8.08 1.97 3.52
CA LYS A 40 -8.56 2.95 4.52
C LYS A 40 -9.85 2.47 5.19
N ASN A 41 -10.82 1.94 4.44
CA ASN A 41 -12.06 1.40 5.00
C ASN A 41 -11.80 0.20 5.92
N VAL A 42 -10.91 -0.71 5.54
CA VAL A 42 -10.53 -1.84 6.42
C VAL A 42 -9.99 -1.32 7.75
N PHE A 43 -9.06 -0.37 7.72
CA PHE A 43 -8.49 0.24 8.93
C PHE A 43 -9.56 0.94 9.78
N ALA A 44 -10.47 1.69 9.15
CA ALA A 44 -11.58 2.32 9.84
C ALA A 44 -12.46 1.30 10.59
N GLU A 45 -12.66 0.11 10.03
CA GLU A 45 -13.44 -0.99 10.61
C GLU A 45 -12.68 -1.89 11.58
N LEU A 46 -11.36 -1.74 11.73
CA LEU A 46 -10.60 -2.55 12.71
C LEU A 46 -10.99 -2.17 14.14
N ASP A 47 -11.39 -3.16 14.92
CA ASP A 47 -11.61 -3.03 16.37
C ASP A 47 -10.36 -3.53 17.10
N VAL A 48 -9.42 -2.62 17.34
CA VAL A 48 -8.09 -2.90 17.89
C VAL A 48 -7.65 -1.83 18.87
N SER A 49 -6.83 -2.19 19.84
CA SER A 49 -6.37 -1.28 20.91
C SER A 49 -5.19 -0.40 20.52
N TRP A 50 -4.45 -0.75 19.47
CA TRP A 50 -3.30 0.02 18.99
C TRP A 50 -3.74 1.17 18.07
N ASP A 51 -2.91 2.19 17.92
CA ASP A 51 -3.26 3.37 17.11
C ASP A 51 -3.26 3.06 15.60
N LYS A 52 -4.45 2.72 15.09
CA LYS A 52 -4.68 2.43 13.67
C LYS A 52 -4.57 3.64 12.74
N ASN A 53 -4.41 4.86 13.25
CA ASN A 53 -4.18 6.05 12.45
C ASN A 53 -2.69 6.42 12.31
N HIS A 54 -1.80 5.76 13.07
CA HIS A 54 -0.35 6.00 12.98
C HIS A 54 0.22 5.67 11.59
N PRO A 55 -0.09 4.52 10.96
CA PRO A 55 0.49 4.19 9.67
C PRO A 55 -0.03 5.09 8.55
N LEU A 56 0.88 5.70 7.80
CA LEU A 56 0.55 6.37 6.54
C LEU A 56 0.26 5.33 5.45
N LEU A 57 -0.99 5.28 4.98
CA LEU A 57 -1.37 4.45 3.84
C LEU A 57 -1.07 5.18 2.53
N LEU A 58 -0.17 4.64 1.71
CA LEU A 58 0.24 5.22 0.45
C LEU A 58 -0.09 4.28 -0.71
N GLY A 59 -1.01 4.69 -1.59
CA GLY A 59 -1.32 3.98 -2.82
C GLY A 59 -0.27 4.23 -3.89
N VAL A 60 0.22 3.17 -4.54
CA VAL A 60 1.23 3.24 -5.61
C VAL A 60 0.64 2.63 -6.87
N ALA A 61 0.26 3.46 -7.84
CA ALA A 61 -0.20 2.97 -9.14
C ALA A 61 0.95 2.98 -10.16
N LYS A 62 0.95 1.98 -11.05
CA LYS A 62 1.74 2.05 -12.29
C LYS A 62 1.23 3.24 -13.10
N GLY A 63 2.15 4.11 -13.55
CA GLY A 63 1.82 5.26 -14.38
C GLY A 63 1.05 4.90 -15.64
N ALA A 64 0.38 5.89 -16.25
CA ALA A 64 -0.47 5.73 -17.43
C ALA A 64 0.19 4.94 -18.58
N ASP A 65 1.53 5.06 -18.72
CA ASP A 65 2.29 4.38 -19.77
C ASP A 65 2.91 3.03 -19.37
N ARG A 66 2.67 2.53 -18.15
CA ARG A 66 3.30 1.32 -17.59
C ARG A 66 4.84 1.27 -17.72
N LYS A 67 5.49 2.40 -17.92
CA LYS A 67 6.95 2.53 -17.86
C LYS A 67 7.38 2.70 -16.41
N ALA A 68 8.43 1.99 -16.01
CA ALA A 68 9.07 2.21 -14.72
C ALA A 68 9.55 3.68 -14.63
N GLY A 69 9.33 4.33 -13.49
CA GLY A 69 9.68 5.74 -13.27
C GLY A 69 8.51 6.72 -13.40
N LEU A 70 7.30 6.23 -13.70
CA LEU A 70 6.09 7.05 -13.82
C LEU A 70 5.03 6.70 -12.76
N GLU A 71 5.44 6.11 -11.64
CA GLU A 71 4.53 5.77 -10.57
C GLU A 71 3.76 7.00 -10.08
N THR A 72 2.44 6.82 -9.95
CA THR A 72 1.58 7.83 -9.33
C THR A 72 1.31 7.40 -7.89
N LEU A 73 1.66 8.29 -6.97
CA LEU A 73 1.49 8.13 -5.54
C LEU A 73 0.20 8.83 -5.09
N PHE A 74 -0.55 8.16 -4.21
CA PHE A 74 -1.82 8.64 -3.67
C PHE A 74 -1.80 8.58 -2.14
N PHE A 75 -1.94 9.74 -1.50
CA PHE A 75 -2.18 9.82 -0.04
C PHE A 75 -3.66 9.71 0.30
N GLU A 76 -4.52 10.16 -0.62
CA GLU A 76 -5.97 10.15 -0.47
C GLU A 76 -6.65 9.34 -1.58
N PRO A 77 -7.81 8.72 -1.29
CA PRO A 77 -8.61 8.03 -2.31
C PRO A 77 -9.18 8.97 -3.37
N GLU A 78 -9.31 10.26 -3.04
CA GLU A 78 -9.76 11.33 -3.93
C GLU A 78 -8.62 12.32 -4.25
N GLY A 79 -8.85 13.21 -5.22
CA GLY A 79 -7.87 14.24 -5.60
C GLY A 79 -6.81 13.75 -6.59
N GLU A 80 -5.85 14.61 -6.94
CA GLU A 80 -4.78 14.22 -7.86
C GLU A 80 -3.67 13.49 -7.11
N GLY A 81 -3.15 12.43 -7.74
CA GLY A 81 -1.92 11.81 -7.27
C GLY A 81 -0.73 12.64 -7.72
N PHE A 82 0.43 12.40 -7.11
CA PHE A 82 1.66 13.06 -7.49
C PHE A 82 2.66 12.03 -8.01
N SER A 83 3.52 12.46 -8.92
CA SER A 83 4.64 11.64 -9.40
C SER A 83 5.92 12.18 -8.81
N LEU A 84 6.85 11.29 -8.49
CA LEU A 84 8.20 11.69 -8.11
C LEU A 84 9.06 11.84 -9.37
N PRO A 85 10.10 12.70 -9.34
CA PRO A 85 11.10 12.74 -10.39
C PRO A 85 11.72 11.34 -10.62
N PRO A 86 12.02 10.94 -11.86
CA PRO A 86 12.58 9.63 -12.16
C PRO A 86 13.92 9.34 -11.47
N ASP A 87 14.69 10.36 -11.13
CA ASP A 87 15.96 10.28 -10.42
C ASP A 87 15.82 10.35 -8.89
N SER A 88 14.60 10.43 -8.39
CA SER A 88 14.32 10.49 -6.95
C SER A 88 14.72 9.20 -6.25
N PRO A 89 15.59 9.25 -5.21
CA PRO A 89 15.92 8.07 -4.41
C PRO A 89 14.69 7.41 -3.76
N ALA A 90 13.70 8.22 -3.36
CA ALA A 90 12.46 7.70 -2.78
C ALA A 90 11.66 6.87 -3.80
N LEU A 91 11.67 7.28 -5.08
CA LEU A 91 10.99 6.55 -6.14
C LEU A 91 11.66 5.17 -6.36
N HIS A 92 12.99 5.13 -6.38
CA HIS A 92 13.73 3.87 -6.51
C HIS A 92 13.45 2.89 -5.36
N VAL A 93 13.35 3.39 -4.12
CA VAL A 93 12.98 2.55 -2.96
C VAL A 93 11.56 1.99 -3.11
N ILE A 94 10.60 2.83 -3.51
CA ILE A 94 9.21 2.39 -3.71
C ILE A 94 9.11 1.33 -4.83
N GLN A 95 9.83 1.54 -5.93
CA GLN A 95 9.90 0.58 -7.03
C GLN A 95 10.47 -0.75 -6.56
N HIS A 96 11.59 -0.74 -5.84
CA HIS A 96 12.22 -1.94 -5.33
C HIS A 96 11.29 -2.74 -4.40
N ILE A 97 10.61 -2.08 -3.45
CA ILE A 97 9.64 -2.74 -2.56
C ILE A 97 8.48 -3.36 -3.36
N ARG A 98 7.99 -2.66 -4.39
CA ARG A 98 6.90 -3.15 -5.23
C ARG A 98 7.34 -4.35 -6.07
N ASP A 99 8.54 -4.30 -6.62
CA ASP A 99 9.10 -5.37 -7.45
C ASP A 99 9.32 -6.63 -6.58
N GLU A 100 9.88 -6.50 -5.37
CA GLU A 100 9.99 -7.62 -4.42
C GLU A 100 8.62 -8.18 -4.02
N SER A 101 7.62 -7.31 -3.82
CA SER A 101 6.26 -7.74 -3.47
C SER A 101 5.56 -8.46 -4.63
N HIS A 102 5.78 -8.02 -5.87
CA HIS A 102 5.29 -8.69 -7.07
C HIS A 102 6.00 -10.03 -7.30
N ASP A 103 7.32 -10.08 -7.17
CA ASP A 103 8.12 -11.29 -7.35
C ASP A 103 7.71 -12.36 -6.33
N HIS A 104 7.47 -11.97 -5.08
CA HIS A 104 6.98 -12.88 -4.05
C HIS A 104 5.54 -13.38 -4.34
N ALA A 105 4.69 -12.54 -4.91
CA ALA A 105 3.33 -12.93 -5.31
C ALA A 105 3.32 -13.88 -6.53
N ILE A 106 4.26 -13.73 -7.46
CA ILE A 106 4.39 -14.58 -8.65
C ILE A 106 5.11 -15.90 -8.31
N GLY A 107 6.09 -15.88 -7.41
CA GLY A 107 6.83 -17.06 -6.94
C GLY A 107 6.08 -17.94 -5.94
N GLY A 108 4.88 -17.53 -5.50
CA GLY A 108 4.09 -18.17 -4.45
C GLY A 108 2.84 -18.92 -4.92
N ALA A 109 2.70 -19.23 -6.21
CA ALA A 109 1.63 -20.12 -6.69
C ALA A 109 2.06 -21.60 -6.52
N PRO A 110 1.41 -22.42 -5.68
CA PRO A 110 1.43 -23.86 -5.86
C PRO A 110 0.68 -24.28 -7.13
#